data_AF-A0A8H2LFZ8-F1
#
_entry.id   AF-A0A8H2LFZ8-F1
#
_cell.length_a   1.000
_cell.length_b   1.000
_cell.length_c   1.000
_cell.angle_alpha   90.00
_cell.angle_beta   90.00
_cell.angle_gamma   90.00
#
_symmetry.space_group_name_H-M   'P 1'
#
loop_
_entity.id
_entity.type
_entity.pdbx_description
1 polymer ?
#
loop_
_entity_poly.entity_id
_entity_poly.type
_entity_poly.pdbx_seq_one_letter_code
_entity_poly.pdbx_strand_id
1 'polypeptide(L)'
;MNDIYVSTALISLLICHLAAIIIGYQMHKQTLIMSYLNMGIAIGAFVFWAITSLNIKQHNFQFIELLALFIEACILIFAFVSIIGFHNKTAVKVINFIGFGIHLLVTTGMLIYMLTFKFNRLF
;
A
#
# COMPACT_ATOMS: atom_id res chain seq x y z
N MET A 1 25.45 2.22 3.37
CA MET A 1 25.21 1.61 2.05
C MET A 1 23.74 1.26 1.99
N ASN A 2 22.92 2.17 1.45
CA ASN A 2 21.46 2.00 1.39
C ASN A 2 21.14 0.60 0.84
N ASP A 3 20.27 -0.19 1.48
CA ASP A 3 19.95 -1.52 0.97
C ASP A 3 19.30 -1.36 -0.40
N ILE A 4 20.06 -1.78 -1.41
CA ILE A 4 19.72 -1.66 -2.81
C ILE A 4 18.40 -2.40 -3.06
N TYR A 5 18.12 -3.50 -2.36
CA TYR A 5 16.89 -4.26 -2.52
C TYR A 5 15.68 -3.48 -2.02
N VAL A 6 15.75 -2.90 -0.82
CA VAL A 6 14.64 -2.12 -0.24
C VAL A 6 14.36 -0.87 -1.07
N SER A 7 15.42 -0.15 -1.46
CA SER A 7 15.28 1.05 -2.29
C SER A 7 14.71 0.73 -3.68
N THR A 8 15.17 -0.37 -4.29
CA THR A 8 14.64 -0.83 -5.58
C THR A 8 13.17 -1.24 -5.47
N ALA A 9 12.76 -1.90 -4.38
CA ALA A 9 11.37 -2.26 -4.14
C ALA A 9 10.48 -1.02 -4.01
N LEU A 10 10.89 -0.02 -3.23
CA LEU A 10 10.15 1.24 -3.07
C LEU A 10 10.04 2.00 -4.39
N ILE A 11 11.13 2.12 -5.17
CA ILE A 11 11.11 2.76 -6.49
C ILE A 11 10.17 2.01 -7.43
N SER A 12 10.21 0.68 -7.44
CA SER A 12 9.33 -0.15 -8.27
C SER A 12 7.87 0.05 -7.89
N LEU A 13 7.54 0.14 -6.59
CA LEU A 13 6.19 0.46 -6.12
C LEU A 13 5.73 1.84 -6.59
N LEU A 14 6.59 2.86 -6.55
CA LEU A 14 6.26 4.20 -7.06
C LEU A 14 5.99 4.18 -8.57
N ILE A 15 6.79 3.43 -9.33
CA ILE A 15 6.55 3.24 -10.77
C ILE A 15 5.18 2.56 -11.00
N CYS A 16 4.81 1.56 -10.19
CA CYS A 16 3.49 0.94 -10.26
C CYS A 16 2.35 1.93 -9.99
N HIS A 17 2.51 2.85 -9.03
CA HIS A 17 1.52 3.91 -8.78
C HIS A 17 1.38 4.86 -9.99
N LEU A 18 2.51 5.30 -10.56
CA LEU A 18 2.49 6.15 -11.76
C LEU A 18 1.84 5.44 -12.95
N ALA A 19 2.19 4.17 -13.18
CA ALA A 19 1.59 3.35 -14.22
C ALA A 19 0.08 3.17 -14.00
N ALA A 20 -0.35 2.92 -12.76
CA ALA A 20 -1.76 2.81 -12.41
C ALA A 20 -2.55 4.09 -12.72
N ILE A 21 -1.96 5.27 -12.48
CA ILE A 21 -2.56 6.56 -12.84
C ILE A 21 -2.70 6.70 -14.36
N ILE A 22 -1.61 6.46 -15.10
CA ILE A 22 -1.58 6.63 -16.56
C ILE A 22 -2.55 5.66 -17.25
N ILE A 23 -2.46 4.37 -16.92
CA ILE A 23 -3.30 3.32 -17.52
C ILE A 23 -4.76 3.52 -17.10
N GLY A 24 -4.99 3.84 -15.82
CA GLY A 24 -6.33 4.12 -15.29
C GLY A 24 -7.04 5.25 -16.03
N TYR A 25 -6.29 6.30 -16.34
CA TYR A 25 -6.78 7.46 -17.08
C TYR A 25 -7.09 7.09 -18.53
N GLN A 26 -6.15 6.44 -19.23
CA GLN A 26 -6.33 6.03 -20.63
C GLN A 26 -7.48 5.04 -20.84
N MET A 27 -7.68 4.11 -19.90
CA MET A 27 -8.73 3.09 -19.99
C MET A 27 -10.09 3.54 -19.45
N HIS A 28 -10.18 4.75 -18.88
CA HIS A 28 -11.36 5.23 -18.13
C HIS A 28 -11.80 4.27 -17.00
N LYS A 29 -10.86 3.49 -16.46
CA LYS A 29 -11.09 2.47 -15.42
C LYS A 29 -10.26 2.76 -14.16
N GLN A 30 -10.07 4.05 -13.85
CA GLN A 30 -9.23 4.55 -12.77
C GLN A 30 -9.47 3.82 -11.45
N THR A 31 -10.72 3.75 -10.99
CA THR A 31 -11.06 3.12 -9.71
C THR A 31 -10.70 1.64 -9.69
N LEU A 32 -10.96 0.91 -10.77
CA LEU A 32 -10.68 -0.52 -10.83
C LEU A 32 -9.17 -0.79 -10.77
N ILE A 33 -8.38 -0.03 -11.52
CA ILE A 33 -6.92 -0.16 -11.54
C ILE A 33 -6.31 0.22 -10.18
N MET A 34 -6.80 1.30 -9.56
CA MET A 34 -6.42 1.67 -8.18
C MET A 34 -6.77 0.57 -7.17
N SER A 35 -7.92 -0.09 -7.32
CA SER A 35 -8.32 -1.20 -6.45
C SER A 35 -7.38 -2.40 -6.55
N TYR A 36 -6.93 -2.76 -7.75
CA TYR A 36 -5.95 -3.85 -7.90
C TYR A 36 -4.62 -3.52 -7.21
N LEU A 37 -4.13 -2.28 -7.35
CA LEU A 37 -2.90 -1.89 -6.69
C LEU A 37 -3.06 -1.86 -5.16
N ASN A 38 -4.15 -1.27 -4.66
CA ASN A 38 -4.47 -1.26 -3.23
C ASN A 38 -4.57 -2.67 -2.65
N MET A 39 -5.23 -3.59 -3.35
CA MET A 39 -5.32 -4.99 -2.95
C MET A 39 -3.93 -5.63 -2.83
N GLY A 40 -3.07 -5.43 -3.83
CA GLY A 40 -1.72 -5.99 -3.82
C GLY A 40 -0.88 -5.46 -2.65
N ILE A 41 -0.93 -4.16 -2.40
CA ILE A 41 -0.18 -3.53 -1.31
C ILE A 41 -0.71 -3.98 0.05
N ALA A 42 -2.03 -3.96 0.26
CA ALA A 42 -2.65 -4.36 1.52
C ALA A 42 -2.39 -5.84 1.85
N ILE A 43 -2.51 -6.74 0.86
CA ILE A 43 -2.14 -8.16 1.04
C ILE A 43 -0.66 -8.28 1.38
N GLY A 44 0.22 -7.55 0.69
CA GLY A 44 1.65 -7.52 0.99
C GLY A 44 1.93 -7.06 2.42
N ALA A 45 1.23 -6.03 2.90
CA ALA A 45 1.32 -5.53 4.27
C ALA A 45 0.89 -6.60 5.29
N PHE A 46 -0.23 -7.29 5.06
CA PHE A 46 -0.68 -8.38 5.94
C PHE A 46 0.29 -9.56 5.97
N VAL A 47 0.83 -9.97 4.81
CA VAL A 47 1.82 -11.06 4.73
C VAL A 47 3.09 -10.68 5.47
N PHE A 48 3.62 -9.48 5.23
CA PHE A 48 4.80 -8.97 5.93
C PHE A 48 4.58 -8.90 7.44
N TRP A 49 3.42 -8.41 7.86
CA TRP A 49 3.05 -8.34 9.27
C TRP A 49 2.95 -9.73 9.91
N ALA A 50 2.32 -10.70 9.24
CA ALA A 50 2.17 -12.06 9.74
C ALA A 50 3.54 -12.76 9.91
N ILE A 51 4.43 -12.65 8.92
CA ILE A 51 5.79 -13.22 8.98
C ILE A 51 6.58 -12.59 10.13
N THR A 52 6.52 -11.26 10.24
CA THR A 52 7.23 -10.52 11.30
C THR A 52 6.73 -10.89 12.68
N SER A 53 5.41 -10.94 12.87
CA SER A 53 4.78 -11.23 14.16
C SER A 53 5.07 -12.65 14.64
N LEU A 54 5.10 -13.64 13.74
CA LEU A 54 5.45 -15.02 14.08
C LEU A 54 6.91 -15.19 14.54
N ASN A 55 7.81 -14.31 14.10
CA ASN A 55 9.22 -14.34 14.50
C ASN A 55 9.50 -13.64 15.84
N ILE A 56 8.51 -12.94 16.42
CA ILE A 56 8.65 -12.25 17.71
C ILE A 56 8.14 -13.17 18.83
N LYS A 57 9.01 -13.49 19.80
CA LYS A 57 8.67 -14.41 20.91
C LYS A 57 7.50 -13.94 21.80
N GLN A 58 7.29 -12.62 21.90
CA GLN A 58 6.16 -12.02 22.60
C GLN A 58 5.76 -10.75 21.87
N HIS A 59 4.66 -10.81 21.10
CA HIS A 59 4.17 -9.67 20.33
C HIS A 59 3.20 -8.84 21.16
N ASN A 60 3.63 -7.64 21.56
CA ASN A 60 2.75 -6.66 22.19
C ASN A 60 2.18 -5.74 21.12
N PHE A 61 0.92 -5.93 20.76
CA PHE A 61 0.23 -5.06 19.82
C PHE A 61 0.23 -3.62 20.31
N GLN A 62 0.94 -2.76 19.61
CA GLN A 62 0.87 -1.33 19.86
C GLN A 62 -0.39 -0.76 19.21
N PHE A 63 -1.00 0.26 19.81
CA PHE A 63 -2.22 0.88 19.28
C PHE A 63 -2.04 1.38 17.83
N ILE A 64 -0.86 1.93 17.51
CA ILE A 64 -0.52 2.42 16.16
C ILE A 64 -0.50 1.28 15.15
N GLU A 65 0.05 0.12 15.53
CA GLU A 65 0.11 -1.06 14.69
C GLU A 65 -1.29 -1.62 14.41
N LEU A 66 -2.12 -1.73 15.45
CA LEU A 66 -3.51 -2.17 15.32
C LEU A 66 -4.31 -1.23 14.42
N LEU A 67 -4.11 0.09 14.56
CA LEU A 67 -4.73 1.10 13.70
C LEU A 67 -4.30 0.95 12.24
N ALA A 68 -3.01 0.72 11.99
CA ALA A 68 -2.50 0.50 10.63
C ALA A 68 -3.14 -0.76 10.00
N LEU A 69 -3.17 -1.87 10.72
CA LEU A 69 -3.81 -3.12 10.25
C LEU A 69 -5.31 -2.94 9.97
N PHE A 70 -6.00 -2.18 10.82
CA PHE A 70 -7.42 -1.87 10.61
C PHE A 70 -7.64 -1.04 9.34
N ILE A 71 -6.81 -0.01 9.10
CA ILE A 71 -6.86 0.80 7.89
C ILE A 71 -6.61 -0.07 6.65
N GLU A 72 -5.58 -0.91 6.68
CA GLU A 72 -5.27 -1.85 5.58
C GLU A 72 -6.44 -2.83 5.32
N ALA A 73 -7.08 -3.32 6.38
CA ALA A 73 -8.25 -4.21 6.25
C ALA A 73 -9.41 -3.48 5.57
N CYS A 74 -9.68 -2.23 5.96
CA CYS A 74 -10.70 -1.41 5.31
C CYS A 74 -10.37 -1.18 3.82
N ILE A 75 -9.13 -0.79 3.50
CA ILE A 75 -8.70 -0.57 2.11
C ILE A 75 -8.87 -1.85 1.29
N LEU A 76 -8.47 -3.00 1.84
CA LEU A 76 -8.60 -4.29 1.17
C LEU A 76 -10.05 -4.68 0.90
N ILE A 77 -10.95 -4.52 1.87
CA ILE A 77 -12.38 -4.79 1.68
C ILE A 77 -12.94 -3.93 0.53
N PHE A 78 -12.65 -2.62 0.53
CA PHE A 78 -13.12 -1.72 -0.52
C PHE A 78 -12.47 -1.98 -1.88
N ALA A 79 -11.23 -2.49 -1.91
CA ALA A 79 -10.59 -2.97 -3.12
C ALA A 79 -11.35 -4.18 -3.69
N PHE A 80 -11.67 -5.18 -2.85
CA PHE A 80 -12.45 -6.35 -3.30
C PHE A 80 -13.86 -5.97 -3.76
N VAL A 81 -14.56 -5.10 -3.02
CA VAL A 81 -15.89 -4.62 -3.42
C VAL A 81 -15.85 -3.94 -4.80
N SER A 82 -14.83 -3.14 -5.07
CA SER A 82 -14.62 -2.52 -6.38
C SER A 82 -14.40 -3.56 -7.49
N ILE A 83 -13.51 -4.53 -7.24
CA ILE A 83 -13.11 -5.58 -8.20
C ILE A 83 -14.28 -6.51 -8.54
N ILE A 84 -15.12 -6.87 -7.56
CA ILE A 84 -16.29 -7.76 -7.75
C ILE A 84 -17.39 -7.10 -8.61
N GLY A 85 -17.39 -5.78 -8.75
CA GLY A 85 -18.28 -5.09 -9.70
C GLY A 85 -18.80 -3.73 -9.25
N PHE A 86 -18.52 -3.30 -8.02
CA PHE A 86 -19.05 -2.03 -7.49
C PHE A 86 -18.11 -0.83 -7.71
N HIS A 87 -17.13 -0.93 -8.62
CA HIS A 87 -16.18 0.14 -8.97
C HIS A 87 -16.85 1.46 -9.39
N ASN A 88 -18.11 1.44 -9.82
CA ASN A 88 -18.85 2.65 -10.21
C ASN A 88 -19.52 3.40 -9.03
N LYS A 89 -19.63 2.80 -7.85
CA LYS A 89 -20.27 3.42 -6.68
C LYS A 89 -19.36 4.50 -6.06
N THR A 90 -19.90 5.70 -5.85
CA THR A 90 -19.14 6.87 -5.36
C THR A 90 -18.36 6.58 -4.08
N ALA A 91 -18.97 5.94 -3.08
CA ALA A 91 -18.30 5.60 -1.82
C ALA A 91 -17.10 4.68 -2.04
N VAL A 92 -17.24 3.66 -2.90
CA VAL A 92 -16.17 2.72 -3.25
C VAL A 92 -15.04 3.44 -3.98
N LYS A 93 -15.36 4.38 -4.88
CA LYS A 93 -14.37 5.22 -5.58
C LYS A 93 -13.54 6.04 -4.60
N VAL A 94 -14.22 6.77 -3.71
CA VAL A 94 -13.58 7.66 -2.74
C VAL A 94 -12.63 6.88 -1.84
N ILE A 95 -13.06 5.74 -1.30
CA ILE A 95 -12.23 4.96 -0.38
C ILE A 95 -11.03 4.33 -1.09
N ASN A 96 -11.22 3.81 -2.31
CA ASN A 96 -10.07 3.31 -3.09
C ASN A 96 -9.09 4.43 -3.46
N PHE A 97 -9.59 5.64 -3.74
CA PHE A 97 -8.73 6.79 -4.00
C PHE A 97 -7.95 7.21 -2.75
N ILE A 98 -8.60 7.23 -1.57
CA ILE A 98 -7.94 7.50 -0.29
C ILE A 98 -6.87 6.44 0.00
N GLY A 99 -7.20 5.15 -0.12
CA GLY A 99 -6.25 4.06 0.09
C GLY A 99 -5.04 4.15 -0.85
N PHE A 100 -5.28 4.47 -2.12
CA PHE A 100 -4.22 4.69 -3.10
C PHE A 100 -3.33 5.86 -2.72
N GLY A 101 -3.92 6.97 -2.27
CA GLY A 101 -3.19 8.14 -1.79
C GLY A 101 -2.35 7.85 -0.56
N ILE A 102 -2.88 7.10 0.41
CA ILE A 102 -2.13 6.68 1.61
C ILE A 102 -0.94 5.82 1.21
N HIS A 103 -1.14 4.79 0.38
CA HIS A 103 -0.05 3.92 -0.08
C HIS A 103 1.05 4.70 -0.82
N LEU A 104 0.65 5.64 -1.70
CA LEU A 104 1.59 6.49 -2.40
C LEU A 104 2.39 7.36 -1.42
N LEU A 105 1.71 8.05 -0.49
CA LEU A 105 2.35 8.93 0.49
C LEU A 105 3.31 8.16 1.40
N VAL A 106 2.90 6.99 1.91
CA VAL A 106 3.75 6.15 2.76
C VAL A 106 4.98 5.67 1.99
N THR A 107 4.80 5.18 0.76
CA THR A 107 5.91 4.70 -0.08
C THR A 107 6.89 5.84 -0.40
N THR A 108 6.38 7.02 -0.76
CA THR A 108 7.22 8.21 -1.02
C THR A 108 7.93 8.67 0.26
N GLY A 109 7.22 8.74 1.38
CA GLY A 109 7.80 9.13 2.68
C GLY A 109 8.90 8.19 3.12
N MET A 110 8.70 6.88 3.00
CA MET A 110 9.70 5.85 3.26
C MET A 110 10.96 6.03 2.41
N LEU A 111 10.80 6.26 1.10
CA LEU A 111 11.92 6.46 0.18
C LEU A 111 12.70 7.74 0.53
N ILE A 112 12.01 8.86 0.74
CA ILE A 112 12.64 10.14 1.13
C ILE A 112 13.39 9.98 2.45
N TYR A 113 12.78 9.34 3.43
CA TYR A 113 13.40 9.11 4.74
C TYR A 113 14.68 8.28 4.61
N MET A 114 14.65 7.17 3.85
CA MET A 114 15.85 6.36 3.60
C MET A 114 16.97 7.14 2.91
N LEU A 115 16.64 7.90 1.87
CA LEU A 115 17.62 8.69 1.11
C LEU A 115 18.23 9.80 1.96
N THR A 116 17.40 10.50 2.75
CA THR A 116 17.81 11.64 3.58
C THR A 116 18.76 11.20 4.70
N PHE A 117 18.39 10.15 5.42
CA PHE A 117 19.15 9.68 6.59
C PHE A 117 20.17 8.58 6.25
N LYS A 118 20.31 8.22 4.97
CA LYS A 118 21.20 7.15 4.46
C LYS A 118 21.01 5.83 5.21
N PHE A 119 19.78 5.54 5.65
CA PHE A 119 19.49 4.29 6.34
C PHE A 119 19.69 3.12 5.41
N ASN A 120 20.42 2.11 5.87
CA ASN A 120 20.56 0.87 5.10
C ASN A 120 19.30 0.00 5.20
N ARG A 121 18.37 0.26 6.13
CA ARG A 121 17.16 -0.55 6.31
C ARG A 121 16.10 0.27 7.03
N LEU A 122 14.82 0.13 6.65
CA LEU A 122 13.72 0.84 7.31
C LEU A 122 13.28 0.19 8.64
N PHE A 123 13.64 -1.07 8.87
CA PHE A 123 13.39 -1.85 10.09
C PHE A 123 14.40 -2.97 10.22
#